data_AF-A0A0P4RE95-F1
#
_entry.id   AF-A0A0P4RE95-F1
#
_cell.length_a   1.000
_cell.length_b   1.000
_cell.length_c   1.000
_cell.angle_alpha   90.00
_cell.angle_beta   90.00
_cell.angle_gamma   90.00
#
_symmetry.space_group_name_H-M   'P 1'
#
loop_
_entity.id
_entity.type
_entity.pdbx_description
1 polymer ?
#
loop_
_entity_poly.entity_id
_entity_poly.type
_entity_poly.pdbx_seq_one_letter_code
_entity_poly.pdbx_strand_id
1 'polypeptide(L)'
;MVPRTWSRNVMAGVVLAAGIGLTGCASAEDAKPETKNFSFGGRTLNVRSHGLPTDLVAAERTDVKVTRWFDVGMGADEESSWSLKKGILDLQAKCSKIANCDVRFRVEVPKSLKVLRNGRATDLKGAKNKAAGAMPAATVPVVRSWGQEARHHA
;
A
#
# COMPACT_ATOMS: atom_id res chain seq x y z
N MET A 1 -72.73 -12.69 5.42
CA MET A 1 -72.81 -14.14 5.13
C MET A 1 -72.29 -14.38 3.72
N VAL A 2 -71.23 -15.18 3.65
CA VAL A 2 -70.72 -16.05 2.54
C VAL A 2 -70.29 -15.38 1.21
N PRO A 3 -69.12 -15.79 0.67
CA PRO A 3 -68.30 -15.03 -0.27
C PRO A 3 -68.55 -15.42 -1.72
N ARG A 4 -68.13 -14.58 -2.67
CA ARG A 4 -68.21 -14.92 -4.09
C ARG A 4 -66.91 -14.63 -4.83
N THR A 5 -66.46 -15.70 -5.49
CA THR A 5 -65.67 -15.79 -6.73
C THR A 5 -64.17 -15.54 -6.67
N TRP A 6 -63.49 -16.68 -6.52
CA TRP A 6 -62.22 -17.03 -7.13
C TRP A 6 -62.22 -16.78 -8.64
N SER A 7 -61.22 -16.08 -9.17
CA SER A 7 -60.74 -16.23 -10.55
C SER A 7 -59.30 -15.76 -10.68
N ARG A 8 -58.50 -16.60 -11.34
CA ARG A 8 -57.06 -16.50 -11.56
C ARG A 8 -56.80 -15.81 -12.91
N ASN A 9 -55.86 -14.85 -12.94
CA ASN A 9 -54.72 -14.73 -13.87
C ASN A 9 -54.37 -13.29 -14.31
N VAL A 10 -53.11 -12.94 -14.02
CA VAL A 10 -52.08 -12.24 -14.83
C VAL A 10 -52.40 -10.86 -15.42
N MET A 11 -51.72 -9.82 -14.92
CA MET A 11 -50.97 -8.90 -15.78
C MET A 11 -49.92 -8.07 -15.01
N ALA A 12 -48.67 -8.24 -15.45
CA ALA A 12 -47.58 -7.26 -15.55
C ALA A 12 -47.40 -6.18 -14.47
N GLY A 13 -46.41 -6.40 -13.59
CA GLY A 13 -45.81 -5.37 -12.74
C GLY A 13 -44.33 -5.22 -13.04
N VAL A 14 -44.01 -4.17 -13.78
CA VAL A 14 -42.70 -3.67 -14.23
C VAL A 14 -41.57 -3.82 -13.21
N VAL A 15 -40.43 -4.38 -13.65
CA VAL A 15 -39.11 -3.92 -13.18
C VAL A 15 -38.26 -3.63 -14.41
N LEU A 16 -38.19 -2.34 -14.74
CA LEU A 16 -37.19 -1.78 -15.64
C LEU A 16 -35.82 -2.00 -14.98
N ALA A 17 -35.17 -3.12 -15.25
CA ALA A 17 -33.74 -3.24 -15.03
C ALA A 17 -33.06 -2.43 -16.15
N ALA A 18 -32.92 -1.12 -15.90
CA ALA A 18 -31.97 -0.29 -16.61
C ALA A 18 -30.56 -0.81 -16.29
N GLY A 19 -30.13 -1.82 -17.04
CA GLY A 19 -28.74 -2.24 -17.11
C GLY A 19 -27.96 -1.12 -17.75
N ILE A 20 -27.46 -0.18 -16.94
CA ILE A 20 -26.45 0.77 -17.36
C ILE A 20 -25.26 -0.08 -17.78
N GLY A 21 -25.00 -0.14 -19.09
CA GLY A 21 -23.79 -0.71 -19.63
C GLY A 21 -22.62 0.12 -19.11
N LEU A 22 -21.95 -0.38 -18.06
CA LEU A 22 -20.66 0.13 -17.65
C LEU A 22 -19.69 -0.29 -18.76
N THR A 23 -19.37 0.63 -19.65
CA THR A 23 -18.14 0.55 -20.43
C THR A 23 -17.01 0.52 -19.40
N GLY A 24 -16.52 -0.68 -19.08
CA GLY A 24 -15.53 -0.91 -18.03
C GLY A 24 -14.22 -0.20 -18.34
N CYS A 25 -14.01 0.95 -17.72
CA CYS A 25 -12.69 1.56 -17.63
C CYS A 25 -11.86 0.70 -16.67
N ALA A 26 -10.65 0.31 -17.08
CA ALA A 26 -9.74 -0.42 -16.20
C ALA A 26 -9.25 0.49 -15.07
N SER A 27 -9.11 -0.07 -13.87
CA SER A 27 -8.68 0.65 -12.66
C SER A 27 -7.75 -0.23 -11.83
N ALA A 28 -6.51 0.24 -11.62
CA ALA A 28 -5.55 -0.49 -10.79
C ALA A 28 -6.01 -0.54 -9.32
N GLU A 29 -6.91 0.33 -8.89
CA GLU A 29 -7.44 0.35 -7.53
C GLU A 29 -8.34 -0.86 -7.24
N ASP A 30 -9.03 -1.36 -8.27
CA ASP A 30 -9.94 -2.51 -8.18
C ASP A 30 -9.24 -3.84 -8.54
N ALA A 31 -8.00 -3.77 -9.04
CA ALA A 31 -7.23 -4.95 -9.42
C ALA A 31 -6.80 -5.80 -8.21
N LYS A 32 -6.69 -7.12 -8.39
CA LYS A 32 -6.14 -7.99 -7.36
C LYS A 32 -4.63 -7.76 -7.22
N PRO A 33 -4.10 -7.55 -6.00
CA PRO A 33 -2.67 -7.35 -5.81
C PRO A 33 -1.87 -8.63 -5.98
N GLU A 34 -0.80 -8.56 -6.76
CA GLU A 34 0.26 -9.56 -6.81
C GLU A 34 1.48 -9.09 -6.05
N THR A 35 2.16 -10.00 -5.35
CA THR A 35 3.31 -9.64 -4.50
C THR A 35 4.51 -10.54 -4.80
N LYS A 36 5.70 -9.94 -4.78
CA LYS A 36 6.98 -10.66 -4.82
C LYS A 36 7.97 -10.03 -3.86
N ASN A 37 8.73 -10.88 -3.19
CA ASN A 37 9.75 -10.49 -2.25
C ASN A 37 11.13 -10.79 -2.83
N PHE A 38 12.07 -9.88 -2.62
CA PHE A 38 13.46 -10.02 -3.05
C PHE A 38 14.39 -9.82 -1.87
N SER A 39 15.24 -10.81 -1.61
CA SER A 39 16.38 -10.63 -0.71
C SER A 39 17.36 -9.64 -1.35
N PHE A 40 17.81 -8.65 -0.57
CA PHE A 40 18.77 -7.67 -1.05
C PHE A 40 19.76 -7.28 0.04
N GLY A 41 21.02 -7.70 -0.11
CA GLY A 41 22.11 -7.39 0.83
C GLY A 41 22.89 -6.11 0.49
N GLY A 42 22.52 -5.38 -0.56
CA GLY A 42 23.18 -4.14 -0.95
C GLY A 42 22.77 -2.95 -0.08
N ARG A 43 23.50 -1.83 -0.22
CA ARG A 43 23.21 -0.59 0.54
C ARG A 43 22.43 0.45 -0.25
N THR A 44 22.42 0.32 -1.58
CA THR A 44 21.73 1.23 -2.49
C THR A 44 20.90 0.44 -3.48
N LEU A 45 19.61 0.77 -3.57
CA LEU A 45 18.67 0.19 -4.53
C LEU A 45 18.21 1.27 -5.50
N ASN A 46 18.37 1.02 -6.80
CA ASN A 46 17.80 1.86 -7.84
C ASN A 46 16.52 1.23 -8.38
N VAL A 47 15.39 1.90 -8.19
CA VAL A 47 14.10 1.48 -8.74
C VAL A 47 13.92 2.14 -10.10
N ARG A 48 13.86 1.32 -11.15
CA ARG A 48 13.55 1.74 -12.51
C ARG A 48 12.10 1.42 -12.81
N SER A 49 11.28 2.47 -12.94
CA SER A 49 9.84 2.32 -13.16
C SER A 49 9.40 2.62 -14.58
N HIS A 50 10.29 3.09 -15.46
CA HIS A 50 9.98 3.40 -16.87
C HIS A 50 8.73 4.26 -17.09
N GLY A 51 8.42 5.15 -16.14
CA GLY A 51 7.25 6.03 -16.19
C GLY A 51 5.97 5.44 -15.60
N LEU A 52 5.99 4.17 -15.15
CA LEU A 52 4.86 3.54 -14.49
C LEU A 52 4.58 4.18 -13.12
N PRO A 53 3.30 4.35 -12.74
CA PRO A 53 2.91 4.73 -11.37
C PRO A 53 3.55 3.79 -10.35
N THR A 54 4.36 4.34 -9.45
CA THR A 54 5.10 3.54 -8.47
C THR A 54 5.25 4.30 -7.17
N ASP A 55 4.70 3.76 -6.09
CA ASP A 55 4.93 4.23 -4.74
C ASP A 55 6.19 3.60 -4.17
N LEU A 56 7.02 4.40 -3.53
CA LEU A 56 8.20 3.93 -2.79
C LEU A 56 7.97 4.23 -1.32
N VAL A 57 8.04 3.20 -0.47
CA VAL A 57 7.72 3.31 0.96
C VAL A 57 8.82 2.65 1.77
N ALA A 58 9.35 3.34 2.78
CA ALA A 58 10.20 2.73 3.78
C ALA A 58 9.34 1.97 4.80
N ALA A 59 9.66 0.71 5.06
CA ALA A 59 8.91 -0.16 5.96
C ALA A 59 9.85 -0.91 6.91
N GLU A 60 9.30 -1.35 8.04
CA GLU A 60 9.99 -2.23 9.00
C GLU A 60 10.09 -3.64 8.42
N ARG A 61 11.11 -3.87 7.59
CA ARG A 61 11.40 -5.15 6.95
C ARG A 61 12.86 -5.26 6.53
N THR A 62 13.30 -6.47 6.24
CA THR A 62 14.68 -6.79 5.84
C THR A 62 14.82 -7.10 4.35
N ASP A 63 13.72 -7.31 3.65
CA ASP A 63 13.62 -7.61 2.23
C ASP A 63 13.01 -6.45 1.44
N VAL A 64 13.11 -6.52 0.11
CA VAL A 64 12.41 -5.61 -0.79
C VAL A 64 11.13 -6.29 -1.24
N LYS A 65 9.98 -5.76 -0.85
CA LYS A 65 8.67 -6.26 -1.26
C LYS A 65 8.09 -5.39 -2.35
N VAL A 66 7.65 -6.01 -3.43
CA VAL A 66 6.96 -5.36 -4.54
C VAL A 66 5.54 -5.88 -4.57
N THR A 67 4.57 -4.96 -4.56
CA THR A 67 3.17 -5.25 -4.82
C THR A 67 2.77 -4.57 -6.13
N ARG A 68 2.14 -5.31 -7.03
CA ARG A 68 1.60 -4.84 -8.29
C ARG A 68 0.08 -4.94 -8.25
N TRP A 69 -0.57 -3.91 -8.77
CA TRP A 69 -1.95 -3.94 -9.20
C TRP A 69 -1.95 -3.73 -10.70
N PHE A 70 -2.53 -4.67 -11.45
CA PHE A 70 -2.63 -4.55 -12.89
C PHE A 70 -4.04 -4.99 -13.27
N ASP A 71 -4.83 -4.05 -13.76
CA ASP A 71 -6.13 -4.33 -14.37
C ASP A 71 -5.99 -4.27 -15.90
N VAL A 72 -6.34 -5.37 -16.55
CA VAL A 72 -6.43 -5.45 -18.01
C VAL A 72 -7.91 -5.51 -18.38
N GLY A 73 -8.36 -4.57 -19.21
CA GLY A 73 -9.70 -4.61 -19.77
C GLY A 73 -9.97 -5.95 -20.47
N MET A 74 -11.27 -6.30 -20.55
CA MET A 74 -11.75 -7.56 -21.10
C MET A 74 -11.09 -7.91 -22.45
N GLY A 75 -10.30 -8.99 -22.50
CA GLY A 75 -9.66 -9.51 -23.72
C GLY A 75 -8.20 -9.10 -23.94
N ALA A 76 -7.53 -8.49 -22.97
CA ALA A 76 -6.11 -8.13 -23.06
C ALA A 76 -5.22 -9.04 -22.21
N ASP A 77 -4.03 -9.36 -22.75
CA ASP A 77 -3.00 -10.10 -22.03
C ASP A 77 -2.18 -9.16 -21.14
N GLU A 78 -1.92 -9.62 -19.92
CA GLU A 78 -1.14 -8.88 -18.95
C GLU A 78 0.36 -9.15 -19.16
N GLU A 79 1.07 -8.22 -19.81
CA GLU A 79 2.52 -8.31 -19.97
C GLU A 79 3.22 -7.43 -18.93
N SER A 80 3.67 -8.03 -17.82
CA SER A 80 4.53 -7.34 -16.86
C SER A 80 5.67 -8.22 -16.37
N SER A 81 6.78 -7.56 -16.02
CA SER A 81 7.93 -8.23 -15.44
C SER A 81 8.58 -7.35 -14.38
N TRP A 82 8.99 -7.96 -13.28
CA TRP A 82 9.82 -7.28 -12.29
C TRP A 82 10.95 -8.18 -11.81
N SER A 83 12.15 -7.60 -11.77
CA SER A 83 13.36 -8.31 -11.39
C SER A 83 14.31 -7.42 -10.60
N LEU A 84 15.01 -8.02 -9.64
CA LEU A 84 16.07 -7.37 -8.88
C LEU A 84 17.41 -7.99 -9.27
N LYS A 85 18.29 -7.19 -9.87
CA LYS A 85 19.64 -7.62 -10.28
C LYS A 85 20.65 -6.50 -10.02
N LYS A 86 21.77 -6.83 -9.38
CA LYS A 86 22.89 -5.88 -9.14
C LYS A 86 22.44 -4.54 -8.52
N GLY A 87 21.47 -4.57 -7.59
CA GLY A 87 20.94 -3.37 -6.94
C GLY A 87 20.00 -2.53 -7.80
N ILE A 88 19.56 -3.06 -8.95
CA ILE A 88 18.54 -2.45 -9.80
C ILE A 88 17.27 -3.29 -9.70
N LEU A 89 16.19 -2.68 -9.20
CA LEU A 89 14.84 -3.21 -9.30
C LEU A 89 14.20 -2.63 -10.56
N ASP A 90 14.07 -3.46 -11.59
CA ASP A 90 13.48 -3.08 -12.88
C ASP A 90 12.02 -3.52 -12.90
N LEU A 91 11.10 -2.56 -13.04
CA LEU A 91 9.66 -2.75 -13.09
C LEU A 91 9.17 -2.42 -14.50
N GLN A 92 8.68 -3.43 -15.23
CA GLN A 92 8.16 -3.25 -16.57
C GLN A 92 6.71 -3.73 -16.64
N ALA A 93 5.91 -3.00 -17.39
CA ALA A 93 4.56 -3.36 -17.77
C ALA A 93 4.32 -2.82 -19.17
N LYS A 94 3.56 -3.56 -19.96
CA LYS A 94 3.10 -3.14 -21.28
C LYS A 94 1.60 -3.35 -21.33
N CYS A 95 0.94 -2.42 -21.99
CA CYS A 95 -0.44 -2.59 -22.41
C CYS A 95 -0.49 -2.51 -23.92
N SER A 96 -1.21 -3.46 -24.52
CA SER A 96 -1.49 -3.43 -25.95
C SER A 96 -2.42 -2.26 -26.27
N LYS A 97 -2.17 -1.59 -27.41
CA LYS A 97 -2.73 -0.26 -27.78
C LYS A 97 -4.27 -0.17 -27.88
N ILE A 98 -4.98 -1.29 -27.78
CA ILE A 98 -6.44 -1.36 -27.95
C ILE A 98 -7.15 -1.55 -26.59
N ALA A 99 -6.39 -1.89 -25.54
CA ALA A 99 -6.94 -2.17 -24.22
C ALA A 99 -6.81 -0.95 -23.30
N ASN A 100 -7.91 -0.59 -22.63
CA ASN A 100 -7.83 0.20 -21.41
C ASN A 100 -7.15 -0.69 -20.37
N CYS A 101 -6.02 -0.23 -19.85
CA CYS A 101 -5.32 -0.89 -18.77
C CYS A 101 -4.91 0.14 -17.73
N ASP A 102 -4.75 -0.31 -16.50
CA ASP A 102 -4.13 0.48 -15.46
C ASP A 102 -3.19 -0.39 -14.64
N VAL A 103 -2.01 0.15 -14.35
CA VAL A 103 -0.96 -0.56 -13.63
C VAL A 103 -0.30 0.36 -12.60
N ARG A 104 -0.21 -0.15 -11.38
CA ARG A 104 0.45 0.52 -10.26
C ARG A 104 1.36 -0.44 -9.54
N PHE A 105 2.50 0.07 -9.09
CA PHE A 105 3.41 -0.64 -8.21
C PHE A 105 3.53 0.06 -6.86
N ARG A 106 3.76 -0.73 -5.82
CA ARG A 106 4.25 -0.26 -4.52
C ARG A 106 5.47 -1.07 -4.15
N VAL A 107 6.56 -0.37 -3.85
CA VAL A 107 7.80 -0.98 -3.39
C VAL A 107 8.02 -0.59 -1.94
N GLU A 108 8.01 -1.59 -1.07
CA GLU A 108 8.33 -1.46 0.34
C GLU A 108 9.79 -1.88 0.55
N VAL A 109 10.62 -0.97 1.07
CA VAL A 109 12.06 -1.20 1.26
C VAL A 109 12.43 -1.14 2.75
N PRO A 110 13.53 -1.80 3.16
CA PRO A 110 14.10 -1.62 4.49
C PRO A 110 14.45 -0.17 4.76
N LYS A 111 14.17 0.31 5.98
CA LYS A 111 14.48 1.69 6.39
C LYS A 111 15.94 2.06 6.28
N SER A 112 16.88 1.12 6.27
CA SER A 112 18.34 1.37 6.20
C SER A 112 18.88 1.51 4.77
N LEU A 113 18.03 1.32 3.75
CA LEU A 113 18.45 1.27 2.36
C LEU A 113 18.41 2.65 1.68
N LYS A 114 19.50 3.04 1.00
CA LYS A 114 19.50 4.23 0.13
C LYS A 114 18.70 3.91 -1.13
N VAL A 115 17.66 4.68 -1.43
CA VAL A 115 16.83 4.45 -2.62
C VAL A 115 17.12 5.52 -3.69
N LEU A 116 17.22 5.06 -4.93
CA LEU A 116 17.19 5.91 -6.12
C LEU A 116 15.93 5.61 -6.92
N ARG A 117 15.36 6.63 -7.56
CA ARG A 117 14.32 6.50 -8.59
C ARG A 117 14.91 6.90 -9.92
N ASN A 118 15.01 5.94 -10.85
CA ASN A 118 15.58 6.16 -12.18
C ASN A 118 16.95 6.87 -12.11
N GLY A 119 17.81 6.44 -11.18
CA GLY A 119 19.15 7.00 -10.95
C GLY A 119 19.21 8.27 -10.10
N ARG A 120 18.07 8.89 -9.74
CA ARG A 120 18.02 10.08 -8.88
C ARG A 120 17.76 9.73 -7.43
N ALA A 121 18.43 10.39 -6.49
CA ALA A 121 18.22 10.14 -5.07
C ALA A 121 16.79 10.52 -4.65
N THR A 122 16.19 9.70 -3.79
CA THR A 122 14.93 10.02 -3.12
C THR A 122 15.19 10.52 -1.70
N ASP A 123 14.14 11.06 -1.09
CA ASP A 123 14.08 11.42 0.33
C ASP A 123 13.89 10.21 1.26
N LEU A 124 13.59 9.02 0.70
CA LEU A 124 13.67 7.73 1.39
C LEU A 124 15.13 7.44 1.73
N LYS A 125 15.56 7.98 2.88
CA LYS A 125 16.89 7.75 3.39
C LYS A 125 16.90 6.40 4.09
N GLY A 126 17.86 5.59 3.68
CA GLY A 126 18.45 4.58 4.52
C GLY A 126 18.85 5.25 5.83
N ALA A 127 18.09 5.04 6.90
CA ALA A 127 18.38 5.52 8.23
C ALA A 127 19.84 5.20 8.48
N LYS A 128 20.69 6.24 8.50
CA LYS A 128 21.99 6.13 9.11
C LYS A 128 21.67 5.71 10.53
N ASN A 129 22.12 4.53 10.92
CA ASN A 129 22.02 4.06 12.28
C ASN A 129 22.54 5.20 13.16
N LYS A 130 21.65 5.96 13.80
CA LYS A 130 22.02 6.64 15.02
C LYS A 130 22.00 5.49 16.01
N ALA A 131 23.20 4.98 16.31
CA ALA A 131 23.41 4.10 17.43
C ALA A 131 22.56 4.59 18.61
N ALA A 132 21.91 3.63 19.29
CA ALA A 132 21.20 3.78 20.56
C ALA A 132 21.40 5.16 21.21
N GLY A 133 20.47 6.09 20.95
CA GLY A 133 20.38 7.33 21.70
C GLY A 133 19.61 7.00 22.97
N ALA A 134 20.38 6.83 24.06
CA ALA A 134 19.92 6.60 25.41
C ALA A 134 18.56 7.24 25.74
N MET A 135 17.64 6.43 26.25
CA MET A 135 16.59 6.93 27.13
C MET A 135 17.28 7.54 28.36
N PRO A 136 17.12 8.83 28.69
CA PRO A 136 17.49 9.27 30.01
C PRO A 136 16.55 8.54 30.99
N ALA A 137 17.14 7.79 31.92
CA ALA A 137 16.39 7.30 33.07
C ALA A 137 15.79 8.53 33.76
N ALA A 138 14.47 8.60 33.78
CA ALA A 138 13.77 9.59 34.59
C ALA A 138 14.10 9.31 36.06
N THR A 139 15.04 10.06 36.62
CA THR A 139 15.21 10.14 38.07
C THR A 139 13.99 10.83 38.61
N VAL A 140 13.03 10.04 39.10
CA VAL A 140 11.94 10.55 39.94
C VAL A 140 12.58 11.13 41.19
N PRO A 141 12.42 12.44 41.50
CA PRO A 141 12.83 12.92 42.80
C PRO A 141 11.94 12.27 43.85
N VAL A 142 12.53 11.42 44.69
CA VAL A 142 11.93 11.01 45.96
C VAL A 142 11.77 12.28 46.78
N VAL A 143 10.55 12.81 46.84
CA VAL A 143 10.15 13.77 47.87
C VAL A 143 10.22 13.00 49.19
N ARG A 144 11.31 13.22 49.94
CA ARG A 144 11.34 12.89 51.36
C ARG A 144 10.47 13.91 52.07
N SER A 145 9.22 13.52 52.35
CA SER A 145 8.37 14.20 53.33
C SER A 145 8.99 14.02 54.72
N TRP A 146 9.80 14.98 55.16
CA TRP A 146 10.26 15.05 56.54
C TRP A 146 9.12 15.59 57.41
N GLY A 147 8.68 14.76 58.36
CA GLY A 147 7.94 15.24 59.52
C GLY A 147 8.89 15.86 60.54
N GLN A 148 8.53 17.06 61.03
CA GLN A 148 8.94 17.74 62.27
C GLN A 148 7.79 18.76 62.52
N GLU A 149 6.77 18.48 63.33
CA GLU A 149 6.75 18.58 64.80
C GLU A 149 7.23 19.94 65.36
N ALA A 150 6.28 20.64 65.98
CA ALA A 150 6.39 21.70 66.99
C ALA A 150 7.02 23.07 66.65
N ARG A 151 6.24 24.15 66.79
CA ARG A 151 6.32 25.08 67.96
C ARG A 151 5.27 26.20 67.91
N HIS A 152 4.58 26.36 69.05
CA HIS A 152 3.93 27.53 69.67
C HIS A 152 3.01 28.45 68.86
N HIS A 153 1.80 28.72 69.38
CA HIS A 153 1.26 30.06 69.68
C HIS A 153 -0.19 29.93 70.19
N ALA A 154 -0.38 30.00 71.51
CA ALA A 154 -1.49 30.64 72.23
C ALA A 154 -1.28 30.41 73.74
#